data_AF-A0A1H9WDG9-F1
#
_entry.id   AF-A0A1H9WDG9-F1
#
_cell.length_a   1.000
_cell.length_b   1.000
_cell.length_c   1.000
_cell.angle_alpha   90.00
_cell.angle_beta   90.00
_cell.angle_gamma   90.00
#
_symmetry.space_group_name_H-M   'P 1'
#
loop_
_entity.id
_entity.type
_entity.pdbx_description
1 polymer ?
#
loop_
_entity_poly.entity_id
_entity_poly.type
_entity_poly.pdbx_seq_one_letter_code
_entity_poly.pdbx_strand_id
1 'polypeptide(L)' 'MTLSKRMRRARVEDGEEPGVTGSESAENREPMERVRLLEQENEVLRRAAAYLSQAILPSRGSTPLVRECR' A
#
# COMPACT_ATOMS: atom_id res chain seq x y z
N MET A 1 4.90 22.58 -24.26
CA MET A 1 3.99 21.62 -24.92
C MET A 1 4.02 21.87 -26.42
N THR A 2 4.55 20.95 -27.22
CA THR A 2 4.73 21.13 -28.67
C THR A 2 3.67 20.37 -29.47
N LEU A 3 3.32 20.89 -30.65
CA LEU A 3 2.30 20.35 -31.56
C LEU A 3 2.52 18.86 -31.87
N SER A 4 3.77 18.45 -32.12
CA SER A 4 4.12 17.06 -32.41
C SER A 4 3.73 16.10 -31.28
N LYS A 5 3.79 16.56 -30.03
CA LYS A 5 3.39 15.76 -28.86
C LYS A 5 1.87 15.58 -28.79
N ARG A 6 1.10 16.58 -29.24
CA ARG A 6 -0.37 16.49 -29.34
C ARG A 6 -0.80 15.57 -30.48
N MET A 7 -0.15 15.70 -31.64
CA MET A 7 -0.41 14.84 -32.80
C MET A 7 -0.12 13.36 -32.50
N ARG A 8 0.98 13.08 -31.79
CA ARG A 8 1.29 11.71 -31.36
C ARG A 8 0.27 11.16 -30.38
N ARG A 9 -0.22 11.98 -29.43
CA ARG A 9 -1.25 11.55 -28.48
C ARG A 9 -2.57 11.22 -29.19
N ALA A 10 -2.97 12.00 -30.20
CA ALA A 10 -4.14 11.70 -31.02
C ALA A 10 -4.00 10.36 -31.77
N ARG A 11 -2.84 10.08 -32.37
CA ARG A 11 -2.57 8.77 -33.02
C ARG A 11 -2.64 7.58 -32.08
N VAL A 12 -2.23 7.76 -30.82
CA VAL A 12 -2.37 6.74 -29.78
C VAL A 12 -3.83 6.55 -29.38
N GLU A 13 -4.61 7.65 -29.28
CA GLU A 13 -6.05 7.58 -29.00
C GLU A 13 -6.84 6.94 -30.15
N ASP A 14 -6.43 7.15 -31.40
CA ASP A 14 -7.03 6.55 -32.61
C ASP A 14 -6.58 5.09 -32.86
N GLY A 15 -5.62 4.57 -32.07
CA GLY A 15 -5.10 3.21 -32.21
C GLY A 15 -4.12 3.00 -33.38
N GLU A 16 -3.64 4.09 -34.00
CA GLU A 16 -2.61 4.04 -35.06
C GLU A 16 -1.20 3.79 -34.52
N GLU A 17 -0.94 4.14 -33.25
CA GLU A 17 0.31 3.88 -32.54
C GLU A 17 0.07 3.11 -31.23
N PRO A 18 0.96 2.18 -30.85
CA PRO A 18 0.90 1.52 -29.55
C PRO A 18 1.15 2.53 -28.42
N GLY A 19 0.25 2.58 -27.46
CA GLY A 19 0.35 3.42 -26.26
C GLY A 19 -0.90 3.29 -25.40
N VAL A 20 -0.80 3.75 -24.13
CA VAL A 20 -1.93 3.70 -23.21
C VAL A 20 -2.90 4.82 -23.58
N THR A 21 -4.12 4.42 -23.95
CA THR A 21 -5.20 5.33 -24.29
C THR A 21 -5.75 6.04 -23.06
N GLY A 22 -6.50 7.12 -23.27
CA GLY A 22 -7.17 7.83 -22.18
C GLY A 22 -8.19 6.97 -21.43
N SER A 23 -8.87 6.05 -22.13
CA SER A 23 -9.82 5.10 -21.56
C SER A 23 -9.13 4.06 -20.67
N GLU A 24 -8.05 3.44 -21.15
CA GLU A 24 -7.26 2.49 -20.35
C GLU A 24 -6.66 3.18 -19.11
N SER A 25 -6.25 4.45 -19.23
CA SER A 25 -5.79 5.23 -18.08
C SER A 25 -6.90 5.52 -17.07
N ALA A 26 -8.14 5.71 -17.52
CA ALA A 26 -9.28 5.95 -16.65
C ALA A 26 -9.70 4.68 -15.91
N GLU A 27 -9.73 3.55 -16.61
CA GLU A 27 -10.02 2.23 -16.03
C GLU A 27 -8.97 1.81 -14.99
N ASN A 28 -7.73 2.28 -15.12
CA ASN A 28 -6.68 2.00 -14.13
C ASN A 28 -6.74 2.87 -12.86
N ARG A 29 -7.47 3.99 -12.86
CA ARG A 29 -7.52 4.89 -11.67
C ARG A 29 -8.31 4.30 -10.53
N GLU A 30 -9.51 3.79 -10.80
CA GLU A 30 -10.38 3.17 -9.81
C GLU A 30 -9.70 1.99 -9.05
N PRO A 31 -9.07 1.01 -9.72
CA PRO A 31 -8.36 -0.06 -9.02
C PRO A 31 -7.13 0.46 -8.26
N MET A 32 -6.40 1.47 -8.77
CA MET A 32 -5.26 2.06 -8.06
C MET A 32 -5.69 2.75 -6.76
N GLU A 33 -6.82 3.46 -6.76
CA GLU A 33 -7.38 4.08 -5.55
C GLU A 33 -7.78 3.03 -4.52
N ARG A 34 -8.45 1.96 -4.96
CA ARG A 34 -8.85 0.85 -4.10
C ARG A 34 -7.66 0.11 -3.50
N VAL A 35 -6.61 -0.14 -4.28
CA VAL A 35 -5.37 -0.76 -3.79
C VAL A 35 -4.73 0.12 -2.72
N ARG A 36 -4.62 1.42 -2.95
CA ARG A 36 -4.03 2.35 -1.97
C ARG A 36 -4.80 2.39 -0.65
N LEU A 37 -6.13 2.37 -0.72
CA LEU A 37 -6.97 2.33 0.49
C LEU A 37 -6.78 1.01 1.25
N LEU A 38 -6.80 -0.12 0.55
CA LEU A 38 -6.61 -1.44 1.15
C LEU A 38 -5.22 -1.60 1.78
N GLU A 39 -4.18 -1.00 1.19
CA GLU A 39 -2.84 -0.98 1.76
C GLU A 39 -2.79 -0.21 3.08
N GLN A 40 -3.49 0.93 3.17
CA GLN A 40 -3.59 1.70 4.40
C GLN A 40 -4.32 0.91 5.50
N GLU A 41 -5.45 0.28 5.16
CA GLU A 41 -6.21 -0.56 6.09
C GLU A 41 -5.36 -1.74 6.59
N ASN A 42 -4.63 -2.41 5.69
CA ASN A 42 -3.73 -3.50 6.06
C ASN A 42 -2.59 -3.03 6.98
N GLU A 43 -2.03 -1.84 6.75
CA GLU A 43 -0.98 -1.30 7.61
C GLU A 43 -1.51 -1.01 9.03
N VAL A 44 -2.71 -0.46 9.15
CA VAL A 44 -3.38 -0.28 10.46
C VAL A 44 -3.59 -1.63 11.15
N LEU A 45 -4.09 -2.63 10.42
CA LEU A 45 -4.31 -3.98 10.96
C LEU A 45 -3.01 -4.65 11.42
N ARG A 46 -1.93 -4.53 10.66
CA ARG A 46 -0.60 -5.07 11.04
C ARG A 46 -0.07 -4.41 12.31
N ARG A 47 -0.21 -3.09 12.44
CA ARG A 47 0.17 -2.36 13.65
C ARG A 47 -0.66 -2.77 14.86
N ALA A 48 -1.97 -2.91 14.68
CA ALA A 48 -2.87 -3.38 15.74
C ALA A 48 -2.52 -4.81 16.19
N ALA A 49 -2.26 -5.72 15.25
CA ALA A 49 -1.83 -7.08 15.55
C ALA A 49 -0.50 -7.11 16.33
N ALA A 50 0.50 -6.32 15.91
CA ALA A 50 1.78 -6.23 16.61
C ALA A 50 1.62 -5.70 18.04
N TYR A 51 0.74 -4.72 18.25
CA TYR A 51 0.43 -4.19 19.58
C TYR A 51 -0.25 -5.24 20.45
N LEU A 52 -1.24 -5.95 19.90
CA LEU A 52 -1.95 -7.02 20.60
C LEU A 52 -1.01 -8.18 20.96
N SER A 53 -0.11 -8.58 20.05
CA SER A 53 0.89 -9.61 20.32
C SER A 53 1.85 -9.21 21.45
N GLN A 54 2.17 -7.92 21.61
CA GLN A 54 2.97 -7.45 22.74
C GLN A 54 2.20 -7.51 24.07
N ALA A 55 0.90 -7.17 24.05
CA ALA A 55 0.05 -7.20 25.24
C ALA A 55 -0.27 -8.62 25.74
N ILE A 56 -0.27 -9.61 24.84
CA ILE A 56 -0.57 -11.01 25.16
C ILE A 56 0.68 -11.79 25.63
N LEU A 57 1.89 -11.25 25.45
CA LEU A 57 3.10 -11.86 25.99
C LEU A 57 3.22 -11.53 27.49
N PRO A 58 3.18 -12.52 28.41
CA PRO A 58 3.49 -12.27 29.81
C PRO A 58 4.91 -11.72 29.86
N SER A 59 5.08 -10.59 30.54
CA SER A 59 6.36 -9.90 30.74
C SER A 59 7.47 -10.90 31.08
N ARG A 60 8.23 -11.35 30.07
CA ARG A 60 9.39 -12.21 30.27
C ARG A 60 10.53 -11.34 30.77
N GLY A 61 10.49 -10.99 32.05
CA GLY A 61 11.58 -10.26 32.68
C GLY A 61 11.22 -9.44 33.90
N SER A 62 10.47 -9.97 34.87
CA SER A 62 10.48 -9.44 36.24
C SER A 62 9.72 -10.35 37.21
N THR A 63 10.11 -11.60 37.33
CA THR A 63 10.05 -12.24 38.65
C THR A 63 11.41 -11.96 39.30
N PRO A 64 11.51 -11.16 40.37
CA PRO A 64 12.73 -11.17 41.16
C PRO A 64 12.82 -12.58 41.72
N LEU A 65 13.73 -13.39 41.19
CA LEU A 65 14.15 -14.61 41.85
C LEU A 65 14.70 -14.16 43.20
N VAL A 66 13.87 -14.29 44.24
CA VAL A 66 14.29 -14.15 45.63
C VAL A 66 15.42 -15.16 45.80
N ARG A 67 16.66 -14.69 45.72
CA ARG A 67 17.81 -15.46 46.14
C ARG A 67 17.71 -15.53 47.65
N GLU A 68 17.26 -16.68 48.11
CA GLU A 68 17.22 -17.04 49.51
C GLU A 68 18.67 -16.96 50.05
N CYS A 69 18.91 -15.99 50.94
CA CYS A 69 20.06 -16.06 51.85
C CYS A 69 19.64 -16.97 53.01
N ARG A 70 19.96 -18.26 52.94
CA ARG A 70 20.20 -19.08 54.13
C ARG A 70 21.05 -20.30 53.83
#